data_AF-A0A9W4RF27-F1
#
_entry.id   AF-A0A9W4RF27-F1
#
_cell.length_a   1.000
_cell.length_b   1.000
_cell.length_c   1.000
_cell.angle_alpha   90.00
_cell.angle_beta   90.00
_cell.angle_gamma   90.00
#
_symmetry.space_group_name_H-M   'P 1'
#
loop_
_entity.id
_entity.type
_entity.pdbx_description
1 polymer ?
#
loop_
_entity_poly.entity_id
_entity_poly.type
_entity_poly.pdbx_seq_one_letter_code
_entity_poly.pdbx_strand_id
1 'polypeptide(L)'
;MSTMISRRELEVLRIMAAAEAEGRFEEAEIVTAGRECWLDVELISKKTVLGLLRCMAVSVDTSGGATERYTINAAGRAIARRPELAGEIQEAVLLGRPFEIENDHVRFLPEAGIAP
;
A
#
# COMPACT_ATOMS: atom_id res chain seq x y z
N MET A 1 15.57 10.61 5.92
CA MET A 1 14.71 10.29 7.09
C MET A 1 13.75 9.20 6.62
N SER A 2 13.92 7.96 7.09
CA SER A 2 12.94 6.89 6.83
C SER A 2 11.62 7.32 7.50
N THR A 3 10.57 7.53 6.71
CA THR A 3 9.28 7.93 7.28
C THR A 3 8.58 6.66 7.72
N MET A 4 8.26 6.54 9.01
CA MET A 4 7.50 5.40 9.51
C MET A 4 6.06 5.48 9.06
N ILE A 5 5.49 4.33 8.68
CA ILE A 5 4.05 4.16 8.53
C ILE A 5 3.37 4.55 9.86
N SER A 6 2.30 5.34 9.77
CA SER A 6 1.56 5.71 10.95
C SER A 6 0.80 4.51 11.52
N ARG A 7 0.46 4.58 12.82
CA ARG A 7 -0.35 3.55 13.48
C ARG A 7 -1.67 3.28 12.75
N ARG A 8 -2.32 4.33 12.22
CA ARG A 8 -3.60 4.21 11.53
C ARG A 8 -3.47 3.59 10.15
N GLU A 9 -2.45 3.96 9.39
CA GLU A 9 -2.14 3.33 8.10
C GLU A 9 -1.84 1.82 8.29
N LEU A 10 -1.08 1.48 9.34
CA LEU A 10 -0.78 0.08 9.68
C LEU A 10 -2.03 -0.71 10.10
N GLU A 11 -2.91 -0.10 10.89
CA GLU A 11 -4.20 -0.71 11.28
C GLU A 11 -5.05 -1.04 10.05
N VAL A 12 -5.19 -0.08 9.12
CA VAL A 12 -5.91 -0.30 7.86
C VAL A 12 -5.31 -1.45 7.06
N LEU A 13 -3.98 -1.52 6.89
CA LEU A 13 -3.34 -2.64 6.19
C LEU A 13 -3.60 -3.99 6.85
N ARG A 14 -3.63 -4.04 8.17
CA ARG A 14 -3.92 -5.28 8.91
C ARG A 14 -5.37 -5.73 8.72
N ILE A 15 -6.31 -4.79 8.72
CA ILE A 15 -7.73 -5.08 8.43
C ILE A 15 -7.88 -5.61 7.00
N MET A 16 -7.32 -4.90 6.01
CA MET A 16 -7.36 -5.32 4.61
C MET A 16 -6.73 -6.72 4.42
N ALA A 17 -5.56 -6.97 5.02
CA ALA A 17 -4.88 -8.26 4.91
C ALA A 17 -5.68 -9.39 5.58
N ALA A 18 -6.32 -9.14 6.72
CA ALA A 18 -7.14 -10.13 7.40
C ALA A 18 -8.40 -10.47 6.57
N ALA A 19 -9.10 -9.45 6.07
CA ALA A 19 -10.27 -9.63 5.21
C ALA A 19 -9.91 -10.38 3.90
N GLU A 20 -8.80 -10.03 3.25
CA GLU A 20 -8.31 -10.73 2.06
C GLU A 20 -7.99 -12.20 2.34
N ALA A 21 -7.32 -12.50 3.46
CA ALA A 21 -6.97 -13.87 3.85
C ALA A 21 -8.19 -14.74 4.16
N GLU A 22 -9.31 -14.12 4.55
CA GLU A 22 -10.60 -14.77 4.79
C GLU A 22 -11.48 -14.84 3.53
N GLY A 23 -11.02 -14.32 2.39
CA GLY A 23 -11.77 -14.27 1.13
C GLY A 23 -12.86 -13.19 1.08
N ARG A 24 -12.88 -12.27 2.05
CA ARG A 24 -13.78 -11.11 2.10
C ARG A 24 -13.21 -9.96 1.26
N PHE A 25 -13.12 -10.16 -0.05
CA PHE A 25 -12.39 -9.23 -0.94
C PHE A 25 -12.98 -7.81 -0.99
N GLU A 26 -14.30 -7.66 -0.91
CA GLU A 26 -14.95 -6.34 -0.88
C GLU A 26 -14.59 -5.55 0.39
N GLU A 27 -14.52 -6.25 1.53
CA GLU A 27 -14.15 -5.67 2.83
C GLU A 27 -12.63 -5.44 2.96
N ALA A 28 -11.84 -6.03 2.06
CA ALA A 28 -10.41 -5.82 1.93
C ALA A 28 -10.04 -4.63 1.01
N GLU A 29 -11.04 -3.94 0.45
CA GLU A 29 -10.86 -2.85 -0.50
C GLU A 29 -11.17 -1.48 0.13
N ILE A 30 -10.36 -0.48 -0.20
CA ILE A 30 -10.71 0.91 0.10
C ILE A 30 -11.43 1.49 -1.11
N VAL A 31 -12.65 1.97 -0.92
CA VAL A 31 -13.41 2.68 -1.96
C VAL A 31 -13.35 4.17 -1.67
N THR A 32 -13.06 4.98 -2.67
CA THR A 32 -13.08 6.44 -2.51
C THR A 32 -14.00 7.11 -3.54
N ALA A 33 -14.82 8.04 -3.04
CA ALA A 33 -15.70 8.89 -3.83
C ALA A 33 -15.35 10.34 -3.51
N GLY A 34 -14.50 10.95 -4.35
CA GLY A 34 -13.95 12.28 -4.09
C GLY A 34 -13.08 12.33 -2.83
N ARG A 35 -13.59 12.94 -1.74
CA ARG A 35 -12.87 13.09 -0.46
C ARG A 35 -13.21 12.01 0.55
N GLU A 36 -14.33 11.32 0.36
CA GLU A 36 -14.79 10.26 1.26
C GLU A 36 -14.08 8.96 0.89
N CYS A 37 -13.52 8.29 1.88
CA CYS A 37 -12.80 7.03 1.72
C CYS A 37 -13.37 6.04 2.72
N TRP A 38 -13.77 4.87 2.26
CA TRP A 38 -14.35 3.83 3.10
C TRP A 38 -13.53 2.55 3.01
N LEU A 39 -13.37 1.88 4.14
CA LEU A 39 -12.94 0.49 4.23
C LEU A 39 -14.08 -0.28 4.87
N ASP A 40 -14.75 -1.12 4.10
CA ASP A 40 -16.05 -1.69 4.48
C ASP A 40 -17.01 -0.57 4.94
N VAL A 41 -17.47 -0.58 6.20
CA VAL A 41 -18.36 0.45 6.76
C VAL A 41 -17.61 1.59 7.46
N GLU A 42 -16.28 1.50 7.57
CA GLU A 42 -15.47 2.46 8.29
C GLU A 42 -15.03 3.64 7.40
N LEU A 43 -15.36 4.87 7.81
CA LEU A 43 -14.82 6.07 7.18
C LEU A 43 -13.36 6.28 7.58
N ILE A 44 -12.48 6.34 6.57
CA ILE A 44 -11.06 6.63 6.73
C ILE A 44 -10.69 7.95 6.04
N SER A 45 -9.61 8.57 6.48
CA SER A 45 -9.17 9.83 5.87
C SER A 45 -8.48 9.59 4.53
N LYS A 46 -8.65 10.49 3.53
CA LYS A 46 -7.84 10.47 2.30
C LYS A 46 -6.34 10.56 2.60
N LYS A 47 -5.94 11.20 3.72
CA LYS A 47 -4.55 11.22 4.19
C LYS A 47 -4.01 9.81 4.45
N THR A 48 -4.82 8.93 5.02
CA THR A 48 -4.48 7.52 5.24
C THR A 48 -4.23 6.83 3.90
N VAL A 49 -5.14 6.97 2.93
CA VAL A 49 -5.01 6.38 1.60
C VAL A 49 -3.73 6.86 0.89
N LEU A 50 -3.45 8.16 0.93
CA LEU A 50 -2.22 8.73 0.38
C LEU A 50 -0.96 8.20 1.08
N GLY A 51 -1.05 7.87 2.36
CA GLY A 51 0.02 7.20 3.10
C GLY A 51 0.33 5.80 2.59
N LEU A 52 -0.72 5.01 2.33
CA LEU A 52 -0.56 3.68 1.76
C LEU A 52 0.04 3.73 0.35
N LEU A 53 -0.36 4.71 -0.46
CA LEU A 53 0.22 4.92 -1.80
C LEU A 53 1.70 5.32 -1.74
N ARG A 54 2.11 6.15 -0.76
CA ARG A 54 3.52 6.56 -0.59
C ARG A 54 4.47 5.39 -0.37
N CYS A 55 4.02 4.32 0.27
CA CYS A 55 4.79 3.09 0.46
C CYS A 55 4.36 1.96 -0.47
N MET A 56 3.68 2.27 -1.58
CA MET A 56 3.25 1.30 -2.60
C MET A 56 2.41 0.14 -2.06
N ALA A 57 1.75 0.30 -0.91
CA ALA A 57 1.09 -0.78 -0.19
C ALA A 57 -0.23 -1.24 -0.83
N VAL A 58 -0.81 -0.42 -1.71
CA VAL A 58 -2.07 -0.70 -2.39
C VAL A 58 -1.95 -0.41 -3.88
N SER A 59 -2.72 -1.14 -4.68
CA SER A 59 -2.91 -0.91 -6.11
C SER A 59 -4.23 -0.17 -6.33
N VAL A 60 -4.30 0.72 -7.31
CA VAL A 60 -5.51 1.48 -7.64
C VAL A 60 -6.14 0.98 -8.94
N ASP A 61 -7.46 0.79 -8.93
CA ASP A 61 -8.29 0.63 -10.13
C ASP A 61 -9.13 1.90 -10.31
N THR A 62 -8.96 2.56 -11.45
CA THR A 62 -9.66 3.78 -11.85
C THR A 62 -10.70 3.55 -12.95
N SER A 63 -10.92 2.30 -13.36
CA SER A 63 -11.86 1.95 -14.43
C SER A 63 -13.33 2.20 -14.07
N GLY A 64 -13.65 2.37 -12.79
CA GLY A 64 -15.01 2.56 -12.26
C GLY A 64 -15.63 3.95 -12.38
N GLY A 65 -15.02 4.88 -13.12
CA GLY A 65 -15.57 6.22 -13.32
C GLY A 65 -15.37 7.15 -12.11
N ALA A 66 -16.44 7.49 -11.38
CA ALA A 66 -16.41 8.49 -10.31
C ALA A 66 -15.80 8.00 -8.98
N THR A 67 -15.51 6.70 -8.89
CA THR A 67 -14.96 6.05 -7.68
C THR A 67 -13.63 5.38 -7.98
N GLU A 68 -12.67 5.55 -7.08
CA GLU A 68 -11.38 4.85 -7.12
C GLU A 68 -11.41 3.69 -6.12
N ARG A 69 -10.88 2.54 -6.52
CA ARG A 69 -10.82 1.32 -5.71
C ARG A 69 -9.37 0.97 -5.42
N TYR A 70 -9.02 0.73 -4.15
CA TYR A 70 -7.67 0.38 -3.75
C TYR A 70 -7.62 -0.99 -3.09
N THR A 71 -6.84 -1.89 -3.68
CA THR A 71 -6.65 -3.26 -3.21
C THR A 71 -5.28 -3.44 -2.58
N ILE A 72 -5.21 -4.22 -1.49
CA ILE A 72 -3.92 -4.55 -0.87
C ILE A 72 -3.09 -5.42 -1.81
N ASN A 73 -1.81 -5.07 -1.97
CA ASN A 73 -0.89 -5.81 -2.84
C ASN A 73 0.19 -6.53 -2.01
N ALA A 74 1.18 -7.12 -2.69
CA ALA A 74 2.26 -7.85 -2.03
C ALA A 74 3.04 -6.97 -1.03
N ALA A 75 3.24 -5.69 -1.34
CA ALA A 75 3.92 -4.74 -0.45
C ALA A 75 3.08 -4.45 0.79
N GLY A 76 1.78 -4.17 0.62
CA GLY A 76 0.89 -3.92 1.75
C GLY A 76 0.80 -5.11 2.69
N ARG A 77 0.71 -6.33 2.14
CA ARG A 77 0.75 -7.57 2.92
C ARG A 77 2.05 -7.72 3.71
N ALA A 78 3.19 -7.45 3.08
CA ALA A 78 4.50 -7.53 3.74
C ALA A 78 4.62 -6.50 4.87
N ILE A 79 4.20 -5.25 4.63
CA ILE A 79 4.20 -4.17 5.64
C ILE A 79 3.26 -4.52 6.81
N ALA A 80 2.10 -5.11 6.55
CA ALA A 80 1.16 -5.51 7.61
C ALA A 80 1.80 -6.49 8.62
N ARG A 81 2.67 -7.39 8.13
CA ARG A 81 3.46 -8.33 8.93
C ARG A 81 4.71 -7.69 9.54
N ARG A 82 5.40 -6.85 8.76
CA ARG A 82 6.70 -6.25 9.08
C ARG A 82 6.69 -4.73 8.80
N PRO A 83 6.17 -3.91 9.74
CA PRO A 83 5.89 -2.49 9.50
C PRO A 83 7.10 -1.62 9.12
N GLU A 84 8.30 -2.01 9.53
CA GLU A 84 9.55 -1.31 9.22
C GLU A 84 9.86 -1.26 7.72
N LEU A 85 9.31 -2.20 6.92
CA LEU A 85 9.48 -2.23 5.46
C LEU A 85 8.94 -0.98 4.77
N ALA A 86 7.96 -0.30 5.37
CA ALA A 86 7.38 0.90 4.77
C ALA A 86 8.45 1.99 4.54
N GLY A 87 9.41 2.12 5.45
CA GLY A 87 10.51 3.07 5.32
C GLY A 87 11.47 2.72 4.19
N GLU A 88 11.86 1.44 4.11
CA GLU A 88 12.74 0.92 3.05
C GLU A 88 12.12 1.10 1.66
N ILE A 89 10.82 0.78 1.52
CA ILE A 89 10.09 0.93 0.26
C ILE A 89 9.95 2.41 -0.14
N GLN A 90 9.56 3.27 0.81
CA GLN A 90 9.42 4.69 0.52
C GLN A 90 10.75 5.32 0.11
N GLU A 91 11.85 4.94 0.76
CA GLU A 91 13.19 5.38 0.37
C GLU A 91 13.56 4.90 -1.04
N ALA A 92 13.28 3.64 -1.37
CA ALA A 92 13.49 3.10 -2.71
C ALA A 92 12.74 3.90 -3.78
N VAL A 93 11.46 4.17 -3.54
CA VAL A 93 10.59 4.95 -4.44
C VAL A 93 11.11 6.38 -4.61
N LEU A 94 11.49 7.06 -3.52
CA LEU A 94 12.01 8.42 -3.57
C LEU A 94 13.33 8.51 -4.35
N LEU A 95 14.17 7.48 -4.26
CA LEU A 95 15.44 7.41 -4.98
C LEU A 95 15.29 6.88 -6.41
N GLY A 96 14.08 6.51 -6.85
CA GLY A 96 13.87 5.85 -8.13
C GLY A 96 14.59 4.50 -8.24
N ARG A 97 14.90 3.87 -7.10
CA ARG A 97 15.67 2.62 -7.05
C ARG A 97 14.74 1.44 -7.27
N PRO A 98 14.99 0.58 -8.27
CA PRO A 98 14.17 -0.60 -8.50
C PRO A 98 14.32 -1.59 -7.35
N PHE A 99 13.22 -2.19 -6.94
CA PHE A 99 13.18 -3.18 -5.86
C PHE A 99 12.09 -4.22 -6.09
N GLU A 100 12.24 -5.36 -5.43
CA GLU A 100 11.24 -6.40 -5.32
C GLU A 100 10.96 -6.68 -3.84
N ILE A 101 9.80 -7.28 -3.57
CA ILE A 101 9.44 -7.77 -2.24
C ILE A 101 9.40 -9.28 -2.28
N GLU A 102 10.29 -9.90 -1.52
CA GLU A 102 10.47 -11.35 -1.47
C GLU A 102 10.52 -11.78 -0.01
N ASN A 103 9.65 -12.71 0.40
CA ASN A 103 9.59 -13.24 1.77
C ASN A 103 9.58 -12.16 2.88
N ASP A 104 8.85 -11.06 2.70
CA ASP A 104 8.83 -9.91 3.62
C ASP A 104 10.17 -9.17 3.76
N HIS A 105 10.96 -9.17 2.68
CA HIS A 105 12.18 -8.38 2.55
C HIS A 105 12.16 -7.55 1.27
N VAL A 106 12.72 -6.33 1.35
CA VAL A 106 13.02 -5.52 0.16
C VAL A 106 14.34 -6.00 -0.44
N ARG A 107 14.29 -6.48 -1.67
CA ARG A 107 15.48 -6.82 -2.47
C ARG A 107 15.69 -5.74 -3.52
N PHE A 108 16.76 -4.97 -3.37
CA PHE A 108 17.11 -3.97 -4.38
C PHE A 108 17.67 -4.63 -5.63
N LEU A 109 17.16 -4.19 -6.78
CA LEU A 109 17.64 -4.64 -8.08
C LEU A 109 18.84 -3.79 -8.50
N PRO A 110 19.74 -4.33 -9.34
CA PRO A 110 20.76 -3.51 -9.99
C PRO A 110 20.06 -2.39 -10.77
N GLU A 111 20.65 -1.20 -10.80
CA GLU A 111 20.21 -0.19 -11.75
C GLU A 111 20.29 -0.81 -13.14
N ALA A 112 19.19 -0.80 -13.88
CA ALA A 112 19.23 -1.14 -15.28
C ALA A 112 20.17 -0.12 -15.92
N GLY A 113 21.40 -0.55 -16.20
CA GLY A 113 22.37 0.29 -16.88
C GLY A 113 21.68 0.83 -18.12
N ILE A 114 21.56 2.16 -18.20
CA ILE A 114 21.18 2.82 -19.44
C ILE A 114 22.25 2.39 -20.42
N ALA A 115 21.92 1.43 -21.30
CA ALA A 115 22.79 1.10 -22.41
C ALA A 115 23.03 2.43 -23.16
N PRO A 116 24.29 2.82 -23.38
CA PRO A 116 24.61 4.08 -24.06
C PRO A 116 24.04 4.11 -25.48
#